data_AF-A0A2A2M6I0-F1
#
_entry.id   AF-A0A2A2M6I0-F1
#
_cell.length_a   1.000
_cell.length_b   1.000
_cell.length_c   1.000
_cell.angle_alpha   90.00
_cell.angle_beta   90.00
_cell.angle_gamma   90.00
#
_symmetry.space_group_name_H-M   'P 1'
#
loop_
_entity.id
_entity.type
_entity.pdbx_description
1 polymer ?
#
loop_
_entity_poly.entity_id
_entity_poly.type
_entity_poly.pdbx_seq_one_letter_code
_entity_poly.pdbx_strand_id
1 'polypeptide(L)'
;MYGKVNEVCAKLLREFSPQDNIALLIWTPLAVEEFSEDLDPTKEEVLYILQEIGETDEDAHQRYGIGETFVRETLAMYREEQQNQKAITVPYELLSALIPYIDAGMAQAAQKGNGVPLDGDYLRLERLNALLAMG
;
A
#
# COMPACT_ATOMS: atom_id res chain seq x y z
N MET A 1 13.22 2.16 4.36
CA MET A 1 13.74 2.05 2.97
C MET A 1 13.62 0.61 2.48
N TYR A 2 13.10 0.40 1.26
CA TYR A 2 13.02 -0.92 0.61
C TYR A 2 13.59 -0.88 -0.83
N GLY A 3 14.03 -2.05 -1.30
CA GLY A 3 14.63 -2.28 -2.61
C GLY A 3 15.83 -3.22 -2.53
N LYS A 4 16.55 -3.34 -3.64
CA LYS A 4 17.81 -4.11 -3.68
C LYS A 4 18.92 -3.36 -2.92
N VAL A 5 19.96 -4.08 -2.50
CA VAL A 5 21.12 -3.51 -1.78
C VAL A 5 21.66 -2.26 -2.47
N ASN A 6 21.93 -2.31 -3.77
CA ASN A 6 22.47 -1.16 -4.51
C ASN A 6 21.51 0.04 -4.53
N GLU A 7 20.20 -0.21 -4.61
CA GLU A 7 19.18 0.86 -4.62
C GLU A 7 19.08 1.51 -3.24
N VAL A 8 19.11 0.71 -2.17
CA VAL A 8 19.11 1.21 -0.78
C VAL A 8 20.38 2.00 -0.49
N CYS A 9 21.56 1.50 -0.90
CA CYS A 9 22.82 2.24 -0.75
C CYS A 9 22.80 3.57 -1.51
N ALA A 10 22.25 3.59 -2.74
CA ALA A 10 22.12 4.83 -3.50
C ALA A 10 21.17 5.83 -2.81
N LYS A 11 20.05 5.36 -2.23
CA LYS A 11 19.14 6.21 -1.44
C LYS A 11 19.85 6.78 -0.20
N LEU A 12 20.56 5.95 0.56
CA LEU A 12 21.33 6.39 1.73
C LEU A 12 22.34 7.50 1.38
N LEU A 13 23.11 7.33 0.30
CA LEU A 13 24.10 8.32 -0.13
C LEU A 13 23.47 9.61 -0.68
N ARG A 14 22.20 9.57 -1.10
CA ARG A 14 21.46 10.75 -1.54
C ARG A 14 20.89 11.54 -0.36
N GLU A 15 20.51 10.86 0.71
CA GLU A 15 19.76 11.43 1.83
C GLU A 15 20.64 11.82 3.01
N PHE A 16 21.80 11.16 3.18
CA PHE A 16 22.73 11.42 4.28
C PHE A 16 24.11 11.84 3.74
N SER A 17 24.80 12.68 4.50
CA SER A 17 26.21 12.97 4.24
C SER A 17 27.05 11.73 4.55
N PRO A 18 28.11 11.45 3.78
CA PRO A 18 29.06 10.37 4.09
C PRO A 18 29.76 10.50 5.46
N GLN A 19 29.66 11.66 6.12
CA GLN A 19 30.23 11.92 7.44
C GLN A 19 29.20 11.85 8.57
N ASP A 20 27.92 11.61 8.27
CA ASP A 20 26.89 11.52 9.29
C ASP A 20 27.01 10.21 10.08
N ASN A 21 26.87 10.30 11.40
CA ASN A 21 26.74 9.12 12.25
C ASN A 21 25.30 8.60 12.14
N ILE A 22 25.13 7.44 11.52
CA ILE A 22 23.82 6.79 11.35
C ILE A 22 23.82 5.40 12.00
N ALA A 23 22.65 4.97 12.48
CA ALA A 23 22.37 3.59 12.84
C ALA A 23 21.34 3.04 11.86
N LEU A 24 21.58 1.83 11.35
CA LEU A 24 20.70 1.18 10.39
C LEU A 24 20.15 -0.11 10.98
N LEU A 25 18.86 -0.35 10.76
CA LEU A 25 18.20 -1.60 11.08
C LEU A 25 17.78 -2.26 9.77
N ILE A 26 18.30 -3.47 9.52
CA ILE A 26 18.18 -4.17 8.24
C ILE A 26 17.18 -5.31 8.39
N TRP A 27 16.13 -5.28 7.57
CA TRP A 27 15.19 -6.39 7.41
C TRP A 27 15.51 -7.18 6.14
N THR A 28 15.44 -8.50 6.25
CA THR A 28 15.64 -9.42 5.13
C THR A 28 14.45 -10.36 5.02
N PRO A 29 14.24 -11.03 3.87
CA PRO A 29 13.19 -12.05 3.75
C PRO A 29 13.28 -13.10 4.85
N LEU A 30 14.49 -13.58 5.15
CA LEU A 30 14.73 -14.56 6.22
C LEU A 30 14.28 -14.04 7.59
N ALA A 31 14.57 -12.78 7.91
CA ALA A 31 14.13 -12.20 9.17
C ALA A 31 12.60 -12.13 9.26
N VAL A 32 11.92 -11.79 8.17
CA VAL A 32 10.44 -11.79 8.16
C VAL A 32 9.90 -13.22 8.32
N GLU A 33 10.50 -14.20 7.63
CA GLU A 33 10.13 -15.62 7.75
C GLU A 33 10.30 -16.12 9.19
N GLU A 34 11.43 -15.85 9.85
CA GLU A 34 11.68 -16.25 11.24
C GLU A 34 10.67 -15.64 12.22
N PHE A 35 10.32 -14.37 12.03
CA PHE A 35 9.36 -13.67 12.89
C PHE A 35 7.89 -14.06 12.64
N SER A 36 7.62 -14.84 11.59
CA SER A 36 6.28 -15.32 11.23
C SER A 36 6.25 -16.82 10.94
N GLU A 37 7.23 -17.59 11.44
CA GLU A 37 7.44 -19.00 11.11
C GLU A 37 6.18 -19.85 11.36
N ASP A 38 5.47 -19.59 12.47
CA ASP A 38 4.25 -20.28 12.86
C ASP A 38 3.03 -19.96 11.97
N LEU A 39 3.12 -18.90 11.17
CA LEU A 39 2.07 -18.46 10.25
C LEU A 39 2.29 -18.94 8.80
N ASP A 40 3.40 -19.65 8.55
CA ASP A 40 3.82 -20.21 7.26
C ASP A 40 3.61 -19.22 6.09
N PRO A 41 4.30 -18.07 6.09
CA PRO A 41 4.09 -17.02 5.11
C PRO A 41 4.58 -17.47 3.73
N THR A 42 3.84 -17.09 2.69
CA THR A 42 4.30 -17.25 1.31
C THR A 42 5.41 -16.25 0.99
N LYS A 43 6.20 -16.53 -0.05
CA LYS A 43 7.23 -15.59 -0.52
C LYS A 43 6.68 -14.23 -0.91
N GLU A 44 5.46 -14.19 -1.44
CA GLU A 44 4.79 -12.94 -1.81
C GLU A 44 4.43 -12.11 -0.58
N GLU A 45 3.88 -12.77 0.44
CA GLU A 45 3.57 -12.16 1.74
C GLU A 45 4.84 -11.60 2.42
N VAL A 46 5.94 -12.35 2.39
CA VAL A 46 7.24 -11.90 2.91
C VAL A 46 7.72 -10.63 2.20
N LEU A 47 7.65 -10.60 0.87
CA LEU A 47 8.06 -9.43 0.09
C LEU A 47 7.12 -8.23 0.34
N TYR A 48 5.82 -8.47 0.49
CA TYR A 48 4.85 -7.44 0.84
C TYR A 48 5.20 -6.80 2.19
N ILE A 49 5.47 -7.60 3.23
CA ILE A 49 5.85 -7.08 4.55
C ILE A 49 7.16 -6.27 4.47
N LEU A 50 8.15 -6.73 3.72
CA LEU A 50 9.39 -5.95 3.52
C LEU A 50 9.15 -4.61 2.82
N GLN A 51 8.20 -4.57 1.88
CA GLN A 51 7.81 -3.34 1.23
C GLN A 51 7.11 -2.40 2.21
N GLU A 52 6.16 -2.89 3.01
CA GLU A 52 5.47 -2.11 4.05
C GLU A 52 6.44 -1.55 5.09
N ILE A 53 7.41 -2.35 5.56
CA ILE A 53 8.53 -1.89 6.40
C ILE A 53 9.34 -0.78 5.71
N GLY A 54 9.48 -0.86 4.39
CA GLY A 54 10.23 0.10 3.60
C GLY A 54 9.54 1.45 3.43
N GLU A 55 8.20 1.41 3.33
CA GLU A 55 7.31 2.51 2.97
C GLU A 55 6.59 3.13 4.17
N THR A 56 6.61 2.45 5.32
CA THR A 56 6.09 3.00 6.58
C THR A 56 6.78 4.31 6.92
N ASP A 57 5.99 5.27 7.37
CA ASP A 57 6.44 6.61 7.70
C ASP A 57 7.49 6.61 8.82
N GLU A 58 8.48 7.51 8.75
CA GLU A 58 9.60 7.54 9.71
C GLU A 58 9.11 7.83 11.14
N ASP A 59 8.07 8.66 11.31
CA ASP A 59 7.50 8.94 12.63
C ASP A 59 6.80 7.71 13.21
N ALA A 60 6.15 6.90 12.36
CA ALA A 60 5.54 5.64 12.76
C ALA A 60 6.60 4.60 13.16
N HIS A 61 7.70 4.51 12.40
CA HIS A 61 8.84 3.65 12.73
C HIS A 61 9.45 3.96 14.10
N GLN A 62 9.69 5.23 14.39
CA GLN A 62 10.32 5.64 15.64
C GLN A 62 9.40 5.44 16.85
N ARG A 63 8.09 5.59 16.66
CA ARG A 63 7.12 5.56 17.76
C ARG A 63 6.70 4.14 18.16
N TYR A 64 6.53 3.26 17.19
CA TYR A 64 6.00 1.91 17.42
C TYR A 64 7.05 0.80 17.23
N GLY A 65 8.17 1.13 16.58
CA GLY A 65 9.19 0.15 16.21
C GLY A 65 8.70 -0.81 15.13
N ILE A 66 9.65 -1.53 14.54
CA ILE A 66 9.37 -2.67 13.67
C ILE A 66 9.87 -3.91 14.38
N GLY A 67 8.98 -4.85 14.63
CA GLY A 67 9.29 -6.10 15.31
C GLY A 67 8.23 -7.15 15.01
N GLU A 68 8.19 -8.20 15.82
CA GLU A 68 7.30 -9.35 15.61
C GLU A 68 5.82 -8.96 15.48
N THR A 69 5.34 -8.10 16.37
CA THR A 69 3.95 -7.65 16.35
C THR A 69 3.60 -6.97 15.03
N PHE A 70 4.47 -6.08 14.53
CA PHE A 70 4.27 -5.41 13.26
C PHE A 70 4.17 -6.42 12.12
N VAL A 71 5.13 -7.34 12.01
CA VAL A 71 5.16 -8.38 10.97
C VAL A 71 3.87 -9.20 10.97
N ARG A 72 3.43 -9.64 12.15
CA ARG A 72 2.21 -10.46 12.30
C ARG A 72 0.94 -9.70 11.96
N GLU A 73 0.80 -8.47 12.44
CA GLU A 73 -0.36 -7.62 12.18
C GLU A 73 -0.46 -7.27 10.70
N THR A 74 0.64 -6.87 10.07
CA THR A 74 0.70 -6.59 8.62
C THR A 74 0.34 -7.84 7.80
N LEU A 75 0.84 -9.03 8.18
CA LEU A 75 0.48 -10.27 7.52
C LEU A 75 -1.02 -10.58 7.64
N ALA A 76 -1.59 -10.40 8.84
CA ALA A 76 -3.00 -10.63 9.08
C ALA A 76 -3.87 -9.66 8.25
N MET A 77 -3.51 -8.38 8.22
CA MET A 77 -4.18 -7.37 7.41
C MET A 77 -4.11 -7.70 5.92
N TYR A 78 -2.93 -8.05 5.40
CA TYR A 78 -2.77 -8.44 4.00
C TYR A 78 -3.67 -9.62 3.65
N ARG A 79 -3.68 -10.67 4.48
CA ARG A 79 -4.54 -11.85 4.26
C ARG A 79 -6.01 -11.50 4.32
N GLU A 80 -6.44 -10.67 5.26
CA GLU A 80 -7.81 -10.18 5.37
C GLU A 80 -8.21 -9.38 4.12
N GLU A 81 -7.36 -8.48 3.66
CA GLU A 81 -7.58 -7.72 2.42
C GLU A 81 -7.70 -8.65 1.22
N GLN A 82 -6.80 -9.64 1.05
CA GLN A 82 -6.89 -10.61 -0.03
C GLN A 82 -8.16 -11.47 0.05
N GLN A 83 -8.61 -11.81 1.26
CA GLN A 83 -9.88 -12.52 1.46
C GLN A 83 -11.10 -11.65 1.16
N ASN A 84 -11.04 -10.36 1.49
CA ASN A 84 -12.10 -9.38 1.24
C ASN A 84 -12.11 -8.86 -0.21
N GLN A 85 -10.99 -8.98 -0.91
CA GLN A 85 -10.85 -8.74 -2.36
C GLN A 85 -11.45 -9.86 -3.22
N LYS A 86 -12.11 -10.86 -2.62
CA LYS A 86 -12.96 -11.80 -3.38
C LYS A 86 -14.01 -10.99 -4.16
N ALA A 87 -13.82 -10.95 -5.47
CA ALA A 87 -14.62 -10.19 -6.42
C ALA A 87 -16.12 -10.29 -6.12
N ILE A 88 -16.73 -9.16 -5.78
CA ILE A 88 -18.18 -9.05 -5.70
C ILE A 88 -18.67 -8.94 -7.13
N THR A 89 -19.35 -9.96 -7.63
CA THR A 89 -20.05 -9.89 -8.92
C THR A 89 -21.23 -8.95 -8.77
N VAL A 90 -21.16 -7.79 -9.42
CA VAL A 90 -22.25 -6.82 -9.45
C VAL A 90 -22.94 -6.91 -10.81
N PRO A 91 -24.28 -7.07 -10.87
CA PRO A 91 -25.01 -6.98 -12.14
C PRO A 91 -24.76 -5.64 -12.82
N TYR A 92 -24.57 -5.66 -14.13
CA TYR A 92 -24.31 -4.46 -14.93
C TYR A 92 -25.39 -3.40 -14.72
N GLU A 93 -26.65 -3.80 -14.66
CA GLU A 93 -27.79 -2.90 -14.50
C GLU A 93 -27.73 -2.12 -13.18
N LEU A 94 -27.24 -2.77 -12.11
CA LEU A 94 -27.06 -2.15 -10.81
C LEU A 94 -25.91 -1.13 -10.86
N LEU A 95 -24.80 -1.49 -11.51
CA LEU A 95 -23.65 -0.61 -11.63
C LEU A 95 -23.97 0.61 -12.51
N SER A 96 -24.65 0.42 -13.65
CA SER A 96 -25.10 1.51 -14.52
C SER A 96 -26.09 2.44 -13.83
N ALA A 97 -26.98 1.90 -12.99
CA ALA A 97 -27.93 2.72 -12.23
C ALA A 97 -27.25 3.60 -11.16
N LEU A 98 -26.05 3.23 -10.69
CA LEU A 98 -25.31 3.96 -9.66
C LEU A 98 -24.45 5.11 -10.22
N ILE A 99 -24.05 5.06 -11.50
CA ILE A 99 -23.19 6.07 -12.14
C ILE A 99 -23.69 7.51 -11.92
N PRO A 100 -24.98 7.84 -12.18
CA PRO A 100 -25.46 9.21 -12.03
C PRO A 100 -25.37 9.75 -10.59
N TYR A 101 -25.48 8.86 -9.59
CA TYR A 101 -25.39 9.23 -8.18
C TYR A 101 -23.95 9.49 -7.75
N ILE A 102 -23.00 8.69 -8.27
CA ILE A 102 -21.57 8.89 -8.05
C ILE A 102 -21.14 10.23 -8.67
N ASP A 103 -21.54 10.51 -9.92
CA ASP A 103 -21.23 11.76 -10.60
C ASP A 103 -21.78 12.99 -9.84
N ALA A 104 -23.01 12.89 -9.34
CA ALA A 104 -23.62 13.96 -8.55
C ALA A 104 -22.89 14.17 -7.20
N GLY A 105 -22.50 13.10 -6.52
CA GLY A 105 -21.72 13.17 -5.28
C GLY A 105 -20.33 13.79 -5.48
N MET A 106 -19.66 13.43 -6.58
CA MET A 106 -18.36 13.97 -6.97
C MET A 106 -18.44 15.45 -7.34
N ALA A 107 -19.48 15.87 -8.07
CA ALA A 107 -19.70 17.29 -8.38
C ALA A 107 -19.92 18.13 -7.10
N GLN A 108 -20.64 17.58 -6.11
CA GLN A 108 -20.82 18.22 -4.82
C GLN A 108 -19.53 18.27 -3.99
N ALA A 109 -18.70 17.22 -4.04
CA ALA A 109 -17.40 17.19 -3.38
C ALA A 109 -16.41 18.21 -3.99
N ALA A 110 -16.38 18.31 -5.33
CA ALA A 110 -15.57 19.28 -6.06
C ALA A 110 -15.98 20.74 -5.76
N GLN A 111 -17.28 21.01 -5.59
CA GLN A 111 -17.77 22.35 -5.20
C GLN A 111 -17.44 22.71 -3.75
N LYS A 112 -17.29 21.73 -2.85
CA LYS A 112 -16.87 21.94 -1.45
C LYS A 112 -15.35 22.07 -1.30
N GLY A 113 -14.57 21.43 -2.17
CA GLY A 113 -13.11 21.41 -2.13
C GLY A 113 -12.45 22.56 -2.92
N ASN A 114 -12.57 23.81 -2.47
CA ASN A 114 -11.62 24.85 -2.91
C ASN A 114 -10.25 24.59 -2.25
N GLY A 115 -9.39 23.79 -2.90
CA GLY A 115 -7.94 23.87 -2.68
C GLY A 115 -7.14 22.60 -2.34
N VAL A 116 -7.63 21.39 -2.58
CA VAL A 116 -6.77 20.18 -2.48
C VAL A 116 -6.78 19.44 -3.82
N PRO A 117 -5.61 19.17 -4.44
CA PRO A 117 -5.55 18.37 -5.66
C PRO A 117 -6.05 16.95 -5.36
N LEU A 118 -7.05 16.49 -6.10
CA LEU A 118 -7.51 15.10 -6.06
C LEU A 118 -6.48 14.25 -6.82
N ASP A 119 -5.47 13.76 -6.11
CA ASP A 119 -4.45 12.87 -6.66
C ASP A 119 -4.95 11.42 -6.75
N GLY A 120 -4.50 10.69 -7.77
CA GLY A 120 -4.59 9.23 -7.88
C GLY A 120 -5.89 8.57 -8.38
N ASP A 121 -7.07 8.98 -7.91
CA ASP A 121 -8.29 8.16 -8.10
C ASP A 121 -9.05 8.37 -9.43
N TYR A 122 -8.80 9.48 -10.14
CA TYR A 122 -9.45 9.74 -11.44
C TYR A 122 -9.06 8.72 -12.53
N LEU A 123 -7.84 8.20 -12.50
CA LEU A 123 -7.36 7.19 -13.44
C LEU A 123 -8.08 5.83 -13.29
N ARG A 124 -8.67 5.55 -12.12
CA ARG A 124 -9.40 4.29 -11.86
C ARG A 124 -10.81 4.32 -12.44
N LEU A 125 -11.49 5.46 -12.41
CA LEU A 125 -12.86 5.62 -12.93
C LEU A 125 -12.91 5.75 -14.45
N GLU A 126 -11.96 6.44 -15.09
CA GLU A 126 -11.87 6.44 -16.56
C GLU A 126 -11.63 5.03 -17.12
N ARG A 127 -10.82 4.23 -16.42
CA ARG A 127 -10.63 2.81 -16.74
C ARG A 127 -11.89 1.99 -16.53
N LEU A 128 -12.66 2.26 -15.48
CA LEU A 128 -13.95 1.59 -15.25
C LEU A 128 -14.97 1.93 -16.36
N ASN A 129 -15.08 3.20 -16.73
CA ASN A 129 -15.95 3.64 -17.84
C ASN A 129 -15.50 3.07 -19.19
N ALA A 130 -14.19 3.00 -19.45
CA ALA A 130 -13.65 2.37 -20.65
C ALA A 130 -13.94 0.86 -20.69
N LEU A 131 -13.85 0.16 -19.55
CA LEU A 131 -14.16 -1.26 -19.44
C LEU A 131 -15.67 -1.54 -19.63
N LEU A 132 -16.54 -0.67 -19.13
CA LEU A 132 -18.00 -0.80 -19.32
C LEU A 132 -18.45 -0.47 -20.75
N ALA A 133 -17.73 0.36 -21.49
CA ALA A 133 -18.03 0.67 -22.89
C ALA A 133 -17.58 -0.43 -23.88
N MET A 134 -16.83 -1.44 -23.41
CA MET A 134 -16.32 -2.55 -24.22
C MET A 134 -17.08 -3.88 -24.03
N GLY A 135 -18.09 -3.92 -23.15
CA GLY A 135 -19.04 -5.03 -23.00
C GLY A 135 -20.34 -4.78 -23.75
#